data_AF-A0A848MGJ0-F1
#
_entry.id   AF-A0A848MGJ0-F1
#
_cell.length_a   1.000
_cell.length_b   1.000
_cell.length_c   1.000
_cell.angle_alpha   90.00
_cell.angle_beta   90.00
_cell.angle_gamma   90.00
#
_symmetry.space_group_name_H-M   'P 1'
#
loop_
_entity.id
_entity.type
_entity.pdbx_description
1 polymer ?
#
loop_
_entity_poly.entity_id
_entity_poly.type
_entity_poly.pdbx_seq_one_letter_code
_entity_poly.pdbx_strand_id
1 'polypeptide(L)'
;MSDHQLTLATLLSIKTRRERGVRSAMARLEQQRVRLEQHKAALLQARRQLWHQWRQCGSNEQVLGPVEWRSYRLQLANYYQQDHDLLAQVEATGDEFMRLQVAIEEQQDLLRQILLEQEKLKILLE
;
A
#
# COMPACT_ATOMS: atom_id res chain seq x y z
N MET A 1 9.64 48.26 8.78
CA MET A 1 8.85 47.31 7.97
C MET A 1 7.40 47.74 8.08
N SER A 2 6.69 47.87 6.97
CA SER A 2 5.25 48.19 7.01
C SER A 2 4.46 46.99 7.54
N ASP A 3 3.30 47.21 8.17
CA ASP A 3 2.44 46.14 8.71
C ASP A 3 2.08 45.07 7.66
N HIS A 4 2.04 45.47 6.40
CA HIS A 4 1.85 44.57 5.25
C HIS A 4 3.01 43.59 5.05
N GLN A 5 4.26 44.03 5.22
CA GLN A 5 5.43 43.15 5.10
C GLN A 5 5.48 42.12 6.25
N LEU A 6 5.11 42.52 7.47
CA LEU A 6 4.96 41.62 8.61
C LEU A 6 3.87 40.57 8.39
N THR A 7 2.75 40.98 7.81
CA THR A 7 1.62 40.08 7.47
C THR A 7 2.03 39.07 6.40
N LEU A 8 2.69 39.51 5.32
CA LEU A 8 3.18 38.63 4.24
C LEU A 8 4.26 37.65 4.73
N ALA A 9 5.20 38.09 5.56
CA ALA A 9 6.20 37.21 6.18
C ALA A 9 5.56 36.15 7.09
N THR A 10 4.53 36.55 7.85
CA THR A 10 3.77 35.62 8.70
C THR A 10 3.03 34.58 7.85
N LEU A 11 2.36 35.00 6.78
CA LEU A 11 1.69 34.11 5.83
C LEU A 11 2.66 33.12 5.18
N LEU A 12 3.84 33.59 4.76
CA LEU A 12 4.87 32.73 4.20
C LEU A 12 5.31 31.66 5.21
N SER A 13 5.55 32.05 6.47
CA SER A 13 5.94 31.10 7.54
C SER A 13 4.88 30.02 7.78
N ILE A 14 3.59 30.39 7.74
CA ILE A 14 2.47 29.45 7.86
C ILE A 14 2.45 28.47 6.69
N LYS A 15 2.65 28.96 5.45
CA LYS A 15 2.68 28.12 4.26
C LYS A 15 3.87 27.16 4.26
N THR A 16 5.06 27.61 4.69
CA THR A 16 6.23 26.73 4.86
C THR A 16 6.00 25.65 5.91
N ARG A 17 5.30 25.96 7.01
CA ARG A 17 4.92 24.94 8.01
C ARG A 17 3.95 23.92 7.43
N ARG A 18 2.95 24.37 6.66
CA ARG A 18 1.99 23.47 5.98
C ARG A 18 2.67 22.56 4.98
N GLU A 19 3.60 23.09 4.19
CA GLU A 19 4.42 22.30 3.25
C GLU A 19 5.18 21.17 3.95
N ARG A 20 5.86 21.45 5.07
CA ARG A 20 6.54 20.41 5.87
C ARG A 20 5.55 19.34 6.33
N GLY A 21 4.35 19.74 6.74
CA GLY A 21 3.26 18.83 7.09
C GLY A 21 2.91 17.89 5.94
N VAL A 22 2.64 18.43 4.75
CA VAL A 22 2.30 17.66 3.55
C VAL A 22 3.43 16.71 3.15
N ARG A 23 4.68 17.18 3.13
CA ARG A 23 5.85 16.32 2.85
C ARG A 23 5.99 15.18 3.85
N SER A 24 5.72 15.43 5.14
CA SER A 24 5.73 14.37 6.15
C SER A 24 4.61 13.35 5.96
N ALA A 25 3.42 13.79 5.52
CA ALA A 25 2.31 12.90 5.20
C ALA A 25 2.64 12.03 3.98
N MET A 26 3.20 12.63 2.91
CA MET A 26 3.69 11.90 1.74
C MET A 26 4.72 10.83 2.11
N ALA A 27 5.68 11.15 2.99
CA ALA A 27 6.67 10.17 3.44
C ALA A 27 6.04 8.98 4.18
N ARG A 28 4.96 9.21 4.95
CA ARG A 28 4.20 8.14 5.60
C ARG A 28 3.43 7.28 4.60
N LEU A 29 2.80 7.90 3.60
CA LEU A 29 2.11 7.19 2.52
C LEU A 29 3.08 6.33 1.72
N GLU A 30 4.28 6.83 1.43
CA GLU A 30 5.33 6.06 0.75
C GLU A 30 5.76 4.83 1.56
N GLN A 31 5.96 5.00 2.88
CA GLN A 31 6.26 3.87 3.77
C GLN A 31 5.13 2.83 3.79
N GLN A 32 3.87 3.28 3.78
CA GLN A 32 2.72 2.37 3.68
C GLN A 32 2.71 1.65 2.33
N ARG A 33 3.07 2.32 1.23
CA ARG A 33 3.12 1.70 -0.10
C ARG A 33 4.13 0.55 -0.12
N VAL A 34 5.34 0.81 0.37
CA VAL A 34 6.39 -0.20 0.46
C VAL A 34 5.94 -1.40 1.32
N ARG A 35 5.24 -1.16 2.42
CA ARG A 35 4.69 -2.24 3.26
C ARG A 35 3.64 -3.08 2.54
N LEU A 36 2.72 -2.45 1.80
CA LEU A 36 1.71 -3.17 1.01
C LEU A 36 2.35 -3.98 -0.12
N GLU A 37 3.36 -3.43 -0.80
CA GLU A 37 4.12 -4.15 -1.84
C GLU A 37 4.82 -5.39 -1.26
N GLN A 38 5.48 -5.23 -0.10
CA GLN A 38 6.11 -6.35 0.61
C GLN A 38 5.08 -7.40 1.06
N HIS A 39 3.94 -6.96 1.59
CA HIS A 39 2.87 -7.86 2.01
C HIS A 39 2.30 -8.65 0.82
N LYS A 40 2.00 -7.99 -0.30
CA LYS A 40 1.55 -8.63 -1.54
C LYS A 40 2.57 -9.65 -2.05
N ALA A 41 3.86 -9.31 -2.02
CA ALA A 41 4.92 -10.22 -2.42
C ALA A 41 4.96 -11.48 -1.53
N ALA A 42 4.79 -11.31 -0.22
CA ALA A 42 4.72 -12.42 0.74
C ALA A 42 3.50 -13.32 0.48
N LEU A 43 2.31 -12.76 0.22
CA LEU A 43 1.11 -13.52 -0.13
C LEU A 43 1.31 -14.35 -1.40
N LEU A 44 1.89 -13.74 -2.45
CA LEU A 44 2.20 -14.44 -3.70
C LEU A 44 3.28 -15.52 -3.53
N GLN A 45 4.21 -15.34 -2.61
CA GLN A 45 5.17 -16.37 -2.24
C GLN A 45 4.51 -17.53 -1.49
N ALA A 46 3.64 -17.23 -0.51
CA ALA A 46 2.88 -18.24 0.22
C ALA A 46 2.02 -19.07 -0.73
N ARG A 47 1.36 -18.42 -1.69
CA ARG A 47 0.58 -19.10 -2.73
C ARG A 47 1.42 -20.03 -3.59
N ARG A 48 2.63 -19.60 -3.99
CA ARG A 48 3.57 -20.46 -4.73
C ARG A 48 3.98 -21.69 -3.93
N GLN A 49 4.26 -21.52 -2.63
CA GLN A 49 4.58 -22.63 -1.74
C GLN A 49 3.40 -23.60 -1.59
N LEU A 50 2.18 -23.08 -1.45
CA LEU A 50 0.95 -23.87 -1.38
C LEU A 50 0.77 -24.73 -2.64
N TRP A 51 1.03 -24.15 -3.82
CA TRP A 51 0.98 -24.88 -5.09
C TRP A 51 2.04 -25.98 -5.19
N HIS A 52 3.24 -25.75 -4.68
CA HIS A 52 4.27 -26.78 -4.61
C HIS A 52 3.85 -27.93 -3.70
N GLN A 53 3.31 -27.63 -2.51
CA GLN A 53 2.80 -28.64 -1.59
C GLN A 53 1.65 -29.44 -2.21
N TRP A 54 0.70 -28.77 -2.84
CA TRP A 54 -0.41 -29.43 -3.52
C TRP A 54 0.06 -30.38 -4.62
N ARG A 55 1.04 -29.97 -5.45
CA ARG A 55 1.62 -30.85 -6.48
C ARG A 55 2.38 -32.04 -5.88
N GLN A 56 3.12 -31.85 -4.80
CA GLN A 56 3.81 -32.94 -4.10
C GLN A 56 2.83 -33.95 -3.52
N CYS A 57 1.69 -33.50 -3.00
CA CYS A 57 0.62 -34.39 -2.55
C CYS A 57 0.03 -35.22 -3.71
N GLY A 58 -0.09 -34.64 -4.90
CA GLY A 58 -0.67 -35.31 -6.08
C GLY A 58 0.31 -36.13 -6.93
N SER A 59 1.63 -36.00 -6.75
CA SER A 59 2.64 -36.67 -7.59
C SER A 59 2.92 -38.12 -7.21
N ASN A 60 2.51 -38.55 -6.02
CA ASN A 60 2.74 -39.91 -5.55
C ASN A 60 1.53 -40.79 -5.92
N GLU A 61 1.71 -41.72 -6.84
CA GLU A 61 0.76 -42.84 -7.00
C GLU A 61 0.77 -43.65 -5.71
N GLN A 62 -0.33 -43.59 -4.96
CA GLN A 62 -0.51 -44.31 -3.71
C GLN A 62 -1.84 -45.06 -3.73
N VAL A 63 -1.80 -46.32 -3.32
CA VAL A 63 -3.02 -47.10 -3.04
C VAL A 63 -3.48 -46.70 -1.64
N LEU A 64 -4.50 -45.85 -1.58
CA LEU A 64 -5.05 -45.32 -0.34
C LEU A 64 -6.18 -46.23 0.16
N GLY A 65 -6.11 -46.62 1.43
CA GLY A 65 -7.22 -47.23 2.14
C GLY A 65 -8.37 -46.21 2.36
N PRO A 66 -9.57 -46.67 2.78
CA PRO A 66 -10.74 -45.79 2.92
C PRO A 66 -10.54 -44.59 3.85
N VAL A 67 -9.79 -44.75 4.94
CA VAL A 67 -9.48 -43.68 5.91
C VAL A 67 -8.49 -42.68 5.31
N GLU A 68 -7.44 -43.17 4.65
CA GLU A 68 -6.40 -42.38 4.01
C GLU A 68 -6.98 -41.57 2.84
N TRP A 69 -7.90 -42.16 2.07
CA TRP A 69 -8.66 -41.47 1.03
C TRP A 69 -9.49 -40.30 1.57
N ARG A 70 -10.17 -40.50 2.72
CA ARG A 70 -10.94 -39.43 3.36
C ARG A 70 -10.04 -38.29 3.84
N SER A 71 -8.90 -38.62 4.44
CA SER A 71 -7.88 -37.63 4.85
C SER A 71 -7.35 -36.85 3.66
N TYR A 72 -7.02 -37.55 2.57
CA TYR A 72 -6.50 -36.95 1.34
C TYR A 72 -7.51 -35.97 0.72
N ARG A 73 -8.79 -36.34 0.63
CA ARG A 73 -9.85 -35.43 0.18
C ARG A 73 -9.97 -34.17 1.05
N LEU A 74 -9.85 -34.31 2.36
CA LEU A 74 -9.87 -33.17 3.28
C LEU A 74 -8.66 -32.26 3.07
N GLN A 75 -7.47 -32.83 2.87
CA GLN A 75 -6.27 -32.07 2.54
C GLN A 75 -6.43 -31.29 1.22
N LEU A 76 -6.98 -31.90 0.17
CA LEU A 76 -7.27 -31.22 -1.09
C LEU A 76 -8.27 -30.07 -0.92
N ALA A 77 -9.33 -30.27 -0.15
CA ALA A 77 -10.29 -29.21 0.16
C ALA A 77 -9.63 -28.05 0.92
N ASN A 78 -8.73 -28.36 1.86
CA ASN A 78 -7.96 -27.34 2.59
C ASN A 78 -7.03 -26.56 1.67
N TYR A 79 -6.31 -27.20 0.74
CA TYR A 79 -5.48 -26.49 -0.24
C TYR A 79 -6.30 -25.55 -1.11
N TYR A 80 -7.48 -25.99 -1.57
CA TYR A 80 -8.38 -25.15 -2.36
C TYR A 80 -8.85 -23.93 -1.57
N GLN A 81 -9.29 -24.13 -0.33
CA GLN A 81 -9.72 -23.03 0.53
C GLN A 81 -8.58 -22.03 0.80
N GLN A 82 -7.38 -22.53 1.10
CA GLN A 82 -6.22 -21.69 1.35
C GLN A 82 -5.80 -20.89 0.11
N ASP A 83 -5.88 -21.45 -1.10
CA ASP A 83 -5.60 -20.70 -2.34
C ASP A 83 -6.62 -19.58 -2.54
N HIS A 84 -7.90 -19.89 -2.30
CA HIS A 84 -8.98 -18.91 -2.38
C HIS A 84 -8.80 -17.77 -1.38
N ASP A 85 -8.47 -18.08 -0.12
CA ASP A 85 -8.24 -17.07 0.91
C ASP A 85 -7.02 -16.19 0.61
N LEU A 86 -5.95 -16.78 0.06
CA LEU A 86 -4.76 -16.03 -0.37
C LEU A 86 -5.07 -15.10 -1.55
N LEU A 87 -5.88 -15.55 -2.51
CA LEU A 87 -6.32 -14.72 -3.63
C LEU A 87 -7.15 -13.52 -3.15
N ALA A 88 -8.12 -13.76 -2.27
CA ALA A 88 -8.93 -12.69 -1.70
C ALA A 88 -8.08 -11.65 -0.96
N GLN A 89 -7.04 -12.09 -0.22
CA GLN A 89 -6.09 -11.18 0.43
C GLN A 89 -5.24 -10.38 -0.57
N VAL A 90 -4.82 -11.00 -1.68
CA VAL A 90 -4.08 -10.33 -2.75
C VAL A 90 -4.94 -9.25 -3.42
N GLU A 91 -6.22 -9.54 -3.67
CA GLU A 91 -7.19 -8.60 -4.22
C GLU A 91 -7.42 -7.43 -3.26
N ALA A 92 -7.69 -7.71 -1.98
CA ALA A 92 -7.85 -6.68 -0.95
C ALA A 92 -6.61 -5.78 -0.83
N THR A 93 -5.41 -6.36 -0.87
CA THR A 93 -4.15 -5.58 -0.89
C THR A 93 -4.03 -4.71 -2.14
N GLY A 94 -4.56 -5.18 -3.27
CA GLY A 94 -4.66 -4.41 -4.51
C GLY A 94 -5.57 -3.19 -4.37
N ASP A 95 -6.74 -3.37 -3.78
CA ASP A 95 -7.69 -2.28 -3.52
C ASP A 95 -7.10 -1.23 -2.56
N GLU A 96 -6.42 -1.67 -1.50
CA GLU A 96 -5.71 -0.78 -0.58
C GLU A 96 -4.61 0.02 -1.29
N PHE A 97 -3.86 -0.63 -2.18
CA PHE A 97 -2.84 0.05 -2.98
C PHE A 97 -3.46 1.13 -3.88
N MET A 98 -4.59 0.85 -4.53
CA MET A 98 -5.29 1.84 -5.36
C MET A 98 -5.76 3.04 -4.55
N ARG A 99 -6.33 2.83 -3.36
CA ARG A 99 -6.71 3.92 -2.45
C ARG A 99 -5.50 4.75 -2.01
N LEU A 100 -4.38 4.08 -1.74
CA LEU A 100 -3.15 4.75 -1.34
C LEU A 100 -2.58 5.62 -2.48
N GLN A 101 -2.66 5.16 -3.74
CA GLN A 101 -2.24 5.94 -4.89
C GLN A 101 -3.04 7.24 -5.01
N VAL A 102 -4.36 7.17 -4.89
CA VAL A 102 -5.23 8.36 -4.90
C VAL A 102 -4.82 9.33 -3.79
N ALA A 103 -4.59 8.83 -2.56
CA ALA A 103 -4.15 9.67 -1.45
C ALA A 103 -2.77 10.33 -1.71
N ILE A 104 -1.84 9.64 -2.38
CA ILE A 104 -0.55 10.19 -2.76
C ILE A 104 -0.72 11.31 -3.78
N GLU A 105 -1.55 11.10 -4.81
CA GLU A 105 -1.86 12.11 -5.84
C GLU A 105 -2.49 13.36 -5.21
N GLU A 106 -3.45 13.20 -4.31
CA GLU A 106 -4.06 14.31 -3.57
C GLU A 106 -3.02 15.12 -2.77
N GLN A 107 -2.09 14.45 -2.09
CA GLN A 107 -1.02 15.16 -1.36
C GLN A 107 -0.04 15.86 -2.30
N GLN A 108 0.24 15.29 -3.48
CA GLN A 108 1.10 15.92 -4.48
C GLN A 108 0.46 17.20 -5.04
N ASP A 109 -0.83 17.17 -5.33
CA ASP A 109 -1.55 18.34 -5.82
C ASP A 109 -1.63 19.43 -4.76
N LEU A 110 -1.88 19.06 -3.50
CA LEU A 110 -1.83 20.00 -2.38
C LEU A 110 -0.44 20.63 -2.22
N LEU A 111 0.63 19.83 -2.37
CA LEU A 111 2.00 20.34 -2.31
C LEU A 111 2.28 21.36 -3.43
N ARG A 112 1.86 21.06 -4.67
CA ARG A 112 2.00 21.98 -5.81
C ARG A 112 1.31 23.31 -5.56
N GLN A 113 0.08 23.29 -5.03
CA GLN A 113 -0.66 24.50 -4.69
C GLN A 113 0.06 25.33 -3.65
N ILE A 114 0.56 24.71 -2.57
CA ILE A 114 1.30 25.41 -1.51
C ILE A 114 2.56 26.05 -2.06
N LEU A 115 3.31 25.36 -2.93
CA LEU A 115 4.54 25.90 -3.52
C LEU A 115 4.26 27.12 -4.41
N LEU A 116 3.22 27.06 -5.24
CA LEU A 116 2.79 28.20 -6.08
C LEU A 116 2.39 29.41 -5.23
N GLU A 117 1.65 29.18 -4.13
CA GLU A 117 1.27 30.26 -3.21
C GLU A 117 2.48 30.85 -2.49
N GLN A 118 3.45 30.03 -2.08
CA GLN A 118 4.69 30.51 -1.48
C GLN A 118 5.49 31.37 -2.45
N GLU A 119 5.59 30.95 -3.72
CA GLU A 119 6.30 31.72 -4.76
C GLU A 119 5.65 33.08 -4.98
N LYS A 120 4.31 33.14 -5.05
CA LYS A 120 3.56 34.41 -5.11
C LYS A 120 3.85 35.31 -3.91
N LEU A 121 3.87 34.76 -2.69
CA LEU A 121 4.18 35.53 -1.49
C LEU A 121 5.62 36.05 -1.47
N LYS A 122 6.58 35.29 -2.01
CA LYS A 122 7.98 35.73 -2.15
C LYS A 122 8.09 36.91 -3.12
N ILE A 123 7.45 36.82 -4.29
CA ILE A 123 7.42 37.91 -5.28
C ILE A 123 6.81 39.19 -4.69
N LEU A 124 5.80 39.09 -3.82
CA LEU A 124 5.19 40.25 -3.16
C LEU A 124 6.04 40.85 -2.02
N LEU A 125 7.05 40.13 -1.54
CA LEU A 125 7.98 40.57 -0.50
C LEU A 125 9.27 41.17 -1.06
N GLU A 126 9.61 40.84 -2.32
CA GLU A 126 10.69 41.43 -3.13
C GLU A 126 10.30 42.83 -3.65
#